data_AF-A0AA41N243-F1
#
_entry.id   AF-A0AA41N243-F1
#
_cell.length_a   1.000
_cell.length_b   1.000
_cell.length_c   1.000
_cell.angle_alpha   90.00
_cell.angle_beta   90.00
_cell.angle_gamma   90.00
#
_symmetry.space_group_name_H-M   'P 1'
#
loop_
_entity.id
_entity.type
_entity.pdbx_description
1 polymer ?
#
loop_
_entity_poly.entity_id
_entity_poly.type
_entity_poly.pdbx_seq_one_letter_code
_entity_poly.pdbx_strand_id
1 'polypeptide(L)'
;LHIVALVVTVGLTWMVVGILLGVPGSGFPRIQEFFNHSGSSVTAEPRTRKYTCGLPQPCPEEHLAFPMFSRAANVFEPKICLEDRMLMSSVKDNVGPGLNITLVNGVSLELIETGASNTWAGDVNDVLKFIHPLHEGTLVFVASCNDPVTKMNEETRKLFSG
;
A
#
# COMPACT_ATOMS: atom_id res chain seq x y z
N LEU A 1 -15.30 -43.03 -42.55
CA LEU A 1 -16.31 -42.49 -41.62
C LEU A 1 -16.64 -43.46 -40.47
N HIS A 2 -16.96 -44.73 -40.76
CA HIS A 2 -17.34 -45.72 -39.72
C HIS A 2 -16.26 -45.98 -38.66
N ILE A 3 -14.98 -46.06 -39.06
CA ILE A 3 -13.86 -46.28 -38.13
C ILE A 3 -13.66 -45.07 -37.21
N VAL A 4 -13.82 -43.86 -37.74
CA VAL A 4 -13.69 -42.62 -36.96
C VAL A 4 -14.82 -42.52 -35.92
N ALA A 5 -16.04 -42.88 -36.31
CA ALA A 5 -17.17 -42.93 -35.38
C ALA A 5 -16.94 -43.94 -34.24
N LEU A 6 -16.37 -45.12 -34.55
CA LEU A 6 -16.05 -46.13 -33.54
C LEU A 6 -14.97 -45.68 -32.55
N VAL A 7 -13.94 -44.98 -33.01
CA VAL A 7 -12.88 -44.49 -32.12
C VAL A 7 -13.41 -43.41 -31.17
N VAL A 8 -14.29 -42.52 -31.67
CA VAL A 8 -14.87 -41.44 -30.86
C VAL A 8 -15.82 -42.00 -29.80
N THR A 9 -16.66 -42.98 -30.14
CA THR A 9 -17.59 -43.58 -29.17
C THR A 9 -16.85 -44.35 -28.08
N VAL A 10 -15.79 -45.08 -28.41
CA VAL A 10 -14.95 -45.78 -27.42
C VAL A 10 -14.22 -44.79 -26.50
N GLY A 11 -13.71 -43.68 -27.03
CA GLY A 11 -13.08 -42.64 -26.21
C GLY A 11 -14.05 -41.96 -25.24
N LEU A 12 -15.26 -41.65 -25.70
CA LEU A 12 -16.30 -41.03 -24.87
C LEU A 12 -16.82 -41.99 -23.80
N THR A 13 -17.04 -43.27 -24.12
CA THR A 13 -17.49 -44.24 -23.13
C THR A 13 -16.43 -44.47 -22.06
N TRP A 14 -15.14 -44.52 -22.43
CA TRP A 14 -14.05 -44.62 -21.45
C TRP A 14 -13.99 -43.40 -20.51
N MET A 15 -14.18 -42.19 -21.05
CA MET A 15 -14.24 -40.94 -20.26
C MET A 15 -15.40 -40.96 -19.27
N VAL A 16 -16.61 -41.29 -19.72
CA VAL A 16 -17.82 -41.28 -18.88
C VAL A 16 -17.76 -42.38 -17.81
N VAL A 17 -17.26 -43.57 -18.15
CA VAL A 17 -17.08 -44.67 -17.19
C VAL A 17 -16.03 -44.30 -16.12
N GLY A 18 -14.93 -43.64 -16.51
CA GLY A 18 -13.93 -43.15 -15.56
C GLY A 18 -14.49 -42.14 -14.55
N ILE A 19 -15.39 -41.27 -14.98
CA ILE A 19 -16.07 -40.29 -14.12
C ILE A 19 -17.07 -40.99 -13.17
N LEU A 20 -17.84 -41.96 -13.67
CA LEU A 20 -18.85 -42.67 -12.86
C LEU A 20 -18.24 -43.64 -11.84
N LEU A 21 -17.12 -44.29 -12.17
CA LEU A 21 -16.45 -45.25 -11.27
C LEU A 21 -15.40 -44.61 -10.35
N GLY A 22 -15.21 -43.28 -10.40
CA GLY A 22 -14.35 -42.54 -9.48
C GLY A 22 -12.90 -43.06 -9.46
N VAL A 23 -12.36 -43.48 -10.60
CA VAL A 23 -11.01 -44.03 -10.69
C VAL A 23 -9.97 -42.90 -10.59
N PRO A 24 -9.09 -42.88 -9.57
CA PRO A 24 -8.07 -41.85 -9.44
C PRO A 24 -6.94 -42.15 -10.43
N GLY A 25 -6.89 -41.45 -11.57
CA GLY A 25 -5.73 -41.55 -12.47
C GLY A 25 -5.90 -41.06 -13.90
N SER A 26 -7.13 -40.86 -14.40
CA SER A 26 -7.36 -40.33 -15.76
C SER A 26 -7.72 -38.84 -15.72
N GLY A 27 -6.74 -38.00 -15.35
CA GLY A 27 -6.83 -36.55 -15.39
C GLY A 27 -6.10 -35.98 -16.59
N PHE A 28 -6.74 -35.07 -17.33
CA PHE A 28 -6.15 -34.23 -18.38
C PHE A 28 -4.79 -33.65 -17.96
N PRO A 29 -3.80 -33.51 -18.87
CA PRO A 29 -2.65 -32.65 -18.60
C PRO A 29 -3.16 -31.23 -18.36
N ARG A 30 -3.00 -30.75 -17.13
CA ARG A 30 -3.35 -29.41 -16.69
C ARG A 30 -2.69 -28.37 -17.59
N ILE A 31 -3.47 -27.73 -18.45
CA ILE A 31 -3.07 -26.53 -19.20
C ILE A 31 -2.98 -25.28 -18.29
N GLN A 32 -2.87 -25.46 -16.97
CA GLN A 32 -2.72 -24.36 -16.01
C GLN A 32 -1.31 -23.74 -16.01
N GLU A 33 -0.34 -24.32 -16.72
CA GLU A 33 1.02 -23.77 -16.79
C GLU A 33 1.21 -22.62 -17.80
N PHE A 34 0.24 -22.35 -18.69
CA PHE A 34 0.35 -21.24 -19.66
C PHE A 34 -0.33 -19.93 -19.23
N PHE A 35 -1.07 -19.91 -18.12
CA PHE A 35 -1.71 -18.69 -17.59
C PHE A 35 -1.02 -18.12 -16.33
N ASN A 36 0.11 -18.70 -15.90
CA ASN A 36 0.82 -18.24 -14.70
C ASN A 36 2.02 -17.31 -14.97
N HIS A 37 2.16 -16.78 -16.19
CA HIS A 37 3.07 -15.67 -16.43
C HIS A 37 2.32 -14.35 -16.19
N SER A 38 2.77 -13.59 -15.18
CA SER A 38 2.25 -12.32 -14.68
C SER A 38 1.22 -12.38 -13.55
N GLY A 39 1.60 -13.06 -12.46
CA GLY A 39 1.03 -12.81 -11.14
C GLY A 39 2.16 -12.86 -10.13
N SER A 40 2.60 -11.70 -9.68
CA SER A 40 3.57 -11.51 -8.59
C SER A 40 3.35 -12.56 -7.50
N SER A 41 4.36 -13.40 -7.25
CA SER A 41 4.39 -14.33 -6.14
C SER A 41 4.39 -13.52 -4.84
N VAL A 42 3.20 -13.14 -4.36
CA VAL A 42 3.02 -12.85 -2.96
C VAL A 42 3.08 -14.19 -2.28
N THR A 43 4.29 -14.57 -1.85
CA THR A 43 4.47 -15.50 -0.75
C THR A 43 3.50 -15.05 0.34
N ALA A 44 2.42 -15.80 0.53
CA ALA A 44 1.52 -15.59 1.63
C ALA A 44 2.28 -15.99 2.90
N GLU A 45 3.08 -15.07 3.42
CA GLU A 45 3.51 -15.09 4.80
C GLU A 45 2.27 -15.32 5.67
N PRO A 46 2.38 -16.12 6.74
CA PRO A 46 1.30 -16.29 7.69
C PRO A 46 0.90 -14.87 8.11
N ARG A 47 -0.36 -14.50 7.89
CA ARG A 47 -0.88 -13.18 8.26
C ARG A 47 -0.74 -13.05 9.77
N THR A 48 0.42 -12.58 10.21
CA THR A 48 0.68 -12.09 11.56
C THR A 48 -0.47 -11.16 11.87
N ARG A 49 -1.11 -11.36 13.01
CA ARG A 49 -2.20 -10.49 13.46
C ARG A 49 -1.66 -9.07 13.43
N LYS A 50 -2.09 -8.29 12.45
CA LYS A 50 -1.63 -6.93 12.24
C LYS A 50 -2.19 -6.12 13.40
N TYR A 51 -1.31 -5.59 14.23
CA TYR A 51 -1.67 -4.64 15.28
C TYR A 51 -1.97 -3.27 14.65
N THR A 52 -2.30 -2.29 15.47
CA THR A 52 -2.68 -0.93 15.06
C THR A 52 -1.77 -0.37 13.96
N CYS A 53 -2.38 0.15 12.89
CA CYS A 53 -1.74 0.62 11.67
C CYS A 53 -0.83 -0.39 10.96
N GLY A 54 -0.98 -1.69 11.22
CA GLY A 54 -0.18 -2.75 10.61
C GLY A 54 1.17 -3.01 11.31
N LEU A 55 1.36 -2.56 12.55
CA LEU A 55 2.58 -2.81 13.30
C LEU A 55 2.81 -4.32 13.56
N PRO A 56 4.08 -4.78 13.60
CA PRO A 56 4.42 -6.17 13.88
C PRO A 56 4.23 -6.56 15.35
N GLN A 57 4.28 -5.57 16.26
CA GLN A 57 4.12 -5.73 17.71
C GLN A 57 3.23 -4.60 18.24
N PRO A 58 2.43 -4.82 19.30
CA PRO A 58 1.68 -3.75 19.95
C PRO A 58 2.60 -2.73 20.62
N CYS A 59 2.19 -1.46 20.63
CA CYS A 59 2.82 -0.43 21.44
C CYS A 59 2.59 -0.70 22.94
N PRO A 60 3.52 -0.32 23.82
CA PRO A 60 3.30 -0.31 25.28
C PRO A 60 2.13 0.60 25.68
N GLU A 61 1.67 0.48 26.92
CA GLU A 61 0.65 1.39 27.47
C GLU A 61 1.14 2.84 27.42
N GLU A 62 0.22 3.77 27.19
CA GLU A 62 0.47 5.22 27.06
C GLU A 62 1.40 5.64 25.89
N HIS A 63 1.64 4.74 24.92
CA HIS A 63 2.39 5.06 23.70
C HIS A 63 1.50 5.10 22.46
N LEU A 64 1.91 5.92 21.49
CA LEU A 64 1.20 6.06 20.23
C LEU A 64 1.86 5.23 19.13
N ALA A 65 1.06 4.51 18.35
CA ALA A 65 1.41 3.80 17.14
C ALA A 65 1.30 4.74 15.93
N PHE A 66 2.44 5.09 15.34
CA PHE A 66 2.50 5.98 14.16
C PHE A 66 3.43 5.47 13.04
N PRO A 67 3.13 4.32 12.40
CA PRO A 67 3.94 3.91 11.27
C PRO A 67 3.81 4.90 10.12
N MET A 68 4.96 5.36 9.64
CA MET A 68 5.09 6.26 8.51
C MET A 68 6.07 5.69 7.49
N PHE A 69 5.74 5.86 6.22
CA PHE A 69 6.54 5.37 5.10
C PHE A 69 6.66 6.50 4.08
N SER A 70 7.90 6.80 3.67
CA SER A 70 8.17 7.66 2.53
C SER A 70 7.88 6.90 1.23
N ARG A 71 7.91 7.63 0.10
CA ARG A 71 7.87 6.97 -1.20
C ARG A 71 9.02 5.97 -1.34
N ALA A 72 8.71 4.76 -1.83
CA ALA A 72 9.70 3.76 -2.21
C ALA A 72 9.47 3.32 -3.65
N ALA A 73 10.53 3.35 -4.47
CA ALA A 73 10.43 3.16 -5.92
C ALA A 73 9.34 4.05 -6.57
N ASN A 74 8.88 3.68 -7.76
CA ASN A 74 7.83 4.42 -8.47
C ASN A 74 6.40 4.03 -8.11
N VAL A 75 6.22 3.07 -7.19
CA VAL A 75 4.94 2.39 -6.96
C VAL A 75 4.43 2.54 -5.52
N PHE A 76 5.32 2.66 -4.54
CA PHE A 76 4.89 2.82 -3.15
C PHE A 76 4.78 4.29 -2.81
N GLU A 77 3.55 4.79 -2.78
CA GLU A 77 3.26 6.14 -2.32
C GLU A 77 3.41 6.28 -0.81
N PRO A 78 3.73 7.49 -0.32
CA PRO A 78 3.79 7.79 1.10
C PRO A 78 2.53 7.36 1.86
N LYS A 79 2.74 6.85 3.08
CA LYS A 79 1.66 6.47 3.99
C LYS A 79 1.97 6.95 5.39
N ILE A 80 0.99 7.58 6.03
CA ILE A 80 1.07 8.02 7.42
C ILE A 80 -0.20 7.54 8.12
N CYS A 81 -0.04 6.78 9.18
CA CYS A 81 -1.13 6.27 10.01
C CYS A 81 -0.84 6.57 11.47
N LEU A 82 -1.87 6.90 12.24
CA LEU A 82 -1.78 7.19 13.67
C LEU A 82 -2.94 6.53 14.39
N GLU A 83 -2.68 5.64 15.35
CA GLU A 83 -3.73 4.98 16.17
C GLU A 83 -4.88 4.41 15.31
N ASP A 84 -4.54 3.59 14.32
CA ASP A 84 -5.45 2.97 13.32
C ASP A 84 -6.15 3.95 12.37
N ARG A 85 -5.90 5.25 12.51
CA ARG A 85 -6.41 6.26 11.59
C ARG A 85 -5.41 6.53 10.49
N MET A 86 -5.79 6.16 9.27
CA MET A 86 -5.03 6.48 8.08
C MET A 86 -5.16 7.96 7.78
N LEU A 87 -4.07 8.70 8.00
CA LEU A 87 -4.01 10.14 7.80
C LEU A 87 -3.66 10.48 6.35
N MET A 88 -2.63 9.84 5.81
CA MET A 88 -2.22 9.96 4.41
C MET A 88 -2.04 8.61 3.75
N SER A 89 -2.57 8.47 2.54
CA SER A 89 -2.28 7.33 1.67
C SER A 89 -2.76 7.59 0.25
N SER A 90 -2.23 6.79 -0.69
CA SER A 90 -2.76 6.68 -2.06
C SER A 90 -4.28 6.50 -2.12
N VAL A 91 -4.83 5.70 -1.22
CA VAL A 91 -6.27 5.37 -1.18
C VAL A 91 -7.11 6.58 -0.77
N LYS A 92 -6.54 7.50 0.00
CA LYS A 92 -7.21 8.75 0.40
C LYS A 92 -7.03 9.89 -0.60
N ASP A 93 -6.27 9.66 -1.67
CA ASP A 93 -6.01 10.64 -2.73
C ASP A 93 -5.49 12.00 -2.20
N ASN A 94 -4.78 11.97 -1.07
CA ASN A 94 -4.25 13.17 -0.41
C ASN A 94 -2.71 13.19 -0.40
N VAL A 95 -2.11 12.47 -1.36
CA VAL A 95 -0.66 12.33 -1.49
C VAL A 95 -0.22 12.99 -2.80
N GLY A 96 0.85 13.77 -2.74
CA GLY A 96 1.39 14.49 -3.89
C GLY A 96 2.92 14.46 -3.97
N PRO A 97 3.48 14.94 -5.09
CA PRO A 97 4.93 15.10 -5.25
C PRO A 97 5.47 16.18 -4.29
N GLY A 98 6.71 15.99 -3.81
CA GLY A 98 7.38 16.92 -2.90
C GLY A 98 7.25 16.49 -1.44
N LEU A 99 6.77 17.41 -0.59
CA LEU A 99 6.69 17.25 0.86
C LEU A 99 5.22 17.05 1.29
N ASN A 100 4.91 15.89 1.86
CA ASN A 100 3.57 15.54 2.34
C ASN A 100 3.53 15.79 3.85
N ILE A 101 2.67 16.69 4.32
CA ILE A 101 2.62 17.16 5.70
C ILE A 101 1.23 16.87 6.26
N THR A 102 1.19 16.39 7.51
CA THR A 102 -0.04 16.22 8.27
C THR A 102 0.10 16.80 9.67
N LEU A 103 -0.89 17.60 10.07
CA LEU A 103 -1.02 18.23 11.37
C LEU A 103 -2.09 17.49 12.19
N VAL A 104 -1.73 17.11 13.40
CA VAL A 104 -2.61 16.39 14.32
C VAL A 104 -2.57 17.06 15.69
N ASN A 105 -3.72 17.18 16.35
CA ASN A 105 -3.75 17.64 17.74
C ASN A 105 -3.09 16.59 18.65
N GLY A 106 -2.06 16.93 19.42
CA GLY A 106 -1.35 15.97 20.27
C GLY A 106 -2.12 15.46 21.48
N VAL A 107 -3.23 16.12 21.85
CA VAL A 107 -4.09 15.71 22.97
C VAL A 107 -5.27 14.88 22.47
N SER A 108 -6.03 15.39 21.49
CA SER A 108 -7.20 14.67 20.95
C SER A 108 -6.83 13.64 19.87
N LEU A 109 -5.62 13.72 19.31
CA LEU A 109 -5.14 12.93 18.17
C LEU A 109 -6.02 13.09 16.92
N GLU A 110 -6.75 14.21 16.82
CA GLU A 110 -7.59 14.52 15.67
C GLU A 110 -6.79 15.22 14.57
N LEU A 111 -7.13 14.89 13.32
CA LEU A 111 -6.54 15.52 12.14
C LEU A 111 -6.97 17.00 12.08
N ILE A 112 -5.99 17.90 12.09
CA ILE A 112 -6.20 19.33 11.88
C ILE A 112 -6.15 19.64 10.39
N GLU A 113 -5.05 19.25 9.74
CA GLU A 113 -4.83 19.54 8.32
C GLU A 113 -3.90 18.50 7.70
N THR A 114 -4.08 18.23 6.40
CA THR A 114 -3.24 17.32 5.63
C THR A 114 -3.09 17.84 4.22
N GLY A 115 -1.90 17.75 3.65
CA GLY A 115 -1.69 18.16 2.28
C GLY A 115 -0.28 17.90 1.77
N ALA A 116 -0.12 18.10 0.47
CA ALA A 116 1.15 17.95 -0.22
C ALA A 116 1.62 19.31 -0.75
N SER A 117 2.87 19.66 -0.47
CA SER A 117 3.55 20.82 -1.03
C SER A 117 4.54 20.35 -2.09
N ASN A 118 4.35 20.79 -3.33
CA ASN A 118 5.25 20.46 -4.43
C ASN A 118 6.47 21.38 -4.42
N THR A 119 7.51 20.99 -3.68
CA THR A 119 8.78 21.73 -3.60
C THR A 119 9.71 21.50 -4.81
N TRP A 120 9.24 20.82 -5.86
CA TRP A 120 9.97 20.64 -7.12
C TRP A 120 9.50 21.62 -8.21
N ALA A 121 8.19 21.61 -8.52
CA ALA A 121 7.60 22.48 -9.53
C ALA A 121 6.80 23.66 -8.96
N GLY A 122 6.34 23.55 -7.70
CA GLY A 122 5.51 24.55 -7.03
C GLY A 122 6.31 25.62 -6.28
N ASP A 123 5.61 26.32 -5.38
CA ASP A 123 6.15 27.38 -4.54
C ASP A 123 6.50 26.86 -3.14
N VAL A 124 7.63 27.30 -2.60
CA VAL A 124 8.11 26.92 -1.27
C VAL A 124 7.22 27.52 -0.18
N ASN A 125 6.55 28.64 -0.46
CA ASN A 125 5.64 29.28 0.48
C ASN A 125 4.43 28.39 0.84
N ASP A 126 4.12 27.36 0.03
CA ASP A 126 3.09 26.40 0.39
C ASP A 126 3.46 25.61 1.65
N VAL A 127 4.75 25.45 1.97
CA VAL A 127 5.19 24.84 3.23
C VAL A 127 4.86 25.74 4.42
N LEU A 128 4.94 27.06 4.25
CA LEU A 128 4.62 28.02 5.32
C LEU A 128 3.15 27.96 5.73
N LYS A 129 2.24 27.58 4.82
CA LYS A 129 0.83 27.36 5.14
C LYS A 129 0.62 26.28 6.19
N PHE A 130 1.50 25.29 6.26
CA PHE A 130 1.45 24.22 7.27
C PHE A 130 2.19 24.58 8.57
N ILE A 131 3.13 25.52 8.51
CA ILE A 131 3.95 25.92 9.67
C ILE A 131 3.30 27.06 10.46
N HIS A 132 2.63 28.00 9.80
CA HIS A 132 1.96 29.11 10.48
C HIS A 132 0.83 28.71 11.44
N PRO A 133 -0.01 27.70 11.17
CA PRO A 133 -1.09 27.29 12.08
C PRO A 133 -0.61 26.37 13.22
N LEU A 134 0.70 26.20 13.43
CA LEU A 134 1.22 25.34 14.49
C LEU A 134 1.00 25.97 15.86
N HIS A 135 0.02 25.42 16.59
CA HIS A 135 -0.16 25.66 18.02
C HIS A 135 0.70 24.70 18.85
N GLU A 136 1.06 25.12 20.06
CA GLU A 136 1.72 24.24 21.03
C GLU A 136 0.89 22.97 21.26
N GLY A 137 1.57 21.82 21.26
CA GLY A 137 0.91 20.51 21.37
C GLY A 137 0.40 19.93 20.05
N THR A 138 0.66 20.56 18.89
CA THR A 138 0.40 19.95 17.57
C THR A 138 1.52 18.97 17.19
N LEU A 139 1.15 17.75 16.79
CA LEU A 139 2.06 16.78 16.18
C LEU A 139 2.12 17.01 14.66
N VAL A 140 3.34 17.09 14.12
CA VAL A 140 3.58 17.31 12.69
C VAL A 140 4.26 16.09 12.10
N PHE A 141 3.59 15.42 11.17
CA PHE A 141 4.14 14.28 10.42
C PHE A 141 4.52 14.73 9.02
N VAL A 142 5.73 14.37 8.58
CA VAL A 142 6.28 14.80 7.29
C VAL A 142 6.83 13.60 6.53
N ALA A 143 6.40 13.40 5.29
CA ALA A 143 6.89 12.35 4.41
C ALA A 143 7.28 12.91 3.03
N SER A 144 8.44 12.53 2.53
CA SER A 144 8.90 12.93 1.21
C SER A 144 8.40 12.01 0.10
N CYS A 145 8.09 12.59 -1.06
CA CYS A 145 7.67 11.91 -2.27
C CYS A 145 8.47 12.42 -3.48
N ASN A 146 9.27 11.55 -4.10
CA ASN A 146 10.23 11.88 -5.16
C ASN A 146 11.34 12.82 -4.64
N ASP A 147 11.32 14.10 -5.02
CA ASP A 147 12.32 15.09 -4.64
C ASP A 147 11.71 16.22 -3.81
N PRO A 148 11.98 16.28 -2.49
CA PRO A 148 11.48 17.33 -1.62
C PRO A 148 12.39 18.58 -1.58
N VAL A 149 13.55 18.59 -2.24
CA VAL A 149 14.65 19.51 -1.92
C VAL A 149 14.94 20.53 -3.03
N THR A 150 14.61 20.24 -4.29
CA THR A 150 15.02 21.05 -5.46
C THR A 150 14.81 22.56 -5.29
N LYS A 151 13.66 23.04 -4.78
CA LYS A 151 13.42 24.47 -4.53
C LYS A 151 13.48 24.88 -3.06
N MET A 152 13.86 24.01 -2.13
CA MET A 152 13.73 24.33 -0.70
C MET A 152 14.78 25.35 -0.22
N ASN A 153 14.29 26.52 0.23
CA ASN A 153 15.11 27.64 0.72
C ASN A 153 15.74 27.35 2.09
N GLU A 154 16.83 28.05 2.41
CA GLU A 154 17.54 27.90 3.69
C GLU A 154 16.68 28.29 4.90
N GLU A 155 15.85 29.32 4.76
CA GLU A 155 14.88 29.73 5.80
C GLU A 155 13.89 28.60 6.12
N THR A 156 13.32 27.97 5.10
CA THR A 156 12.40 26.84 5.28
C THR A 156 13.11 25.63 5.90
N ARG A 157 14.39 25.38 5.55
CA ARG A 157 15.18 24.32 6.18
C ARG A 157 15.44 24.58 7.66
N LYS A 158 15.65 25.84 8.05
CA LYS A 158 15.82 26.22 9.45
C LYS A 158 14.57 25.89 10.27
N LEU A 159 13.37 25.97 9.69
CA LEU A 159 12.13 25.58 10.37
C LEU A 159 12.10 24.09 10.75
N PHE A 160 12.82 23.23 10.04
CA PHE A 160 12.93 21.79 10.34
C PHE A 160 14.21 21.41 11.10
N SER A 161 15.15 22.35 11.29
CA SER A 161 16.47 22.03 11.85
C SER A 161 16.53 22.04 13.38
N GLY A 162 15.57 22.70 14.05
CA GLY A 162 15.52 22.80 15.51
C GLY A 162 16.51 23.79 16.09
#